data_AF-A0A644ZQA4-F1
#
_entry.id   AF-A0A644ZQA4-F1
#
_cell.length_a   1.000
_cell.length_b   1.000
_cell.length_c   1.000
_cell.angle_alpha   90.00
_cell.angle_beta   90.00
_cell.angle_gamma   90.00
#
_symmetry.space_group_name_H-M   'P 1'
#
loop_
_entity.id
_entity.type
_entity.pdbx_description
1 polymer ?
#
loop_
_entity_poly.entity_id
_entity_poly.type
_entity_poly.pdbx_seq_one_letter_code
_entity_poly.pdbx_strand_id
1 'polypeptide(L)'
;MSEIRKKYDEEFKKNAVKLSHASPRSVRQVAEDLGISEGLLYRWRQKYTAEGDKSRYATLEEENKALRRELAEARIEADMLKKATAYFANLHK
;
A
#
# COMPACT_ATOMS: atom_id res chain seq x y z
N MET A 1 -14.76 -14.73 -38.22
CA MET A 1 -15.43 -13.46 -37.85
C MET A 1 -14.58 -12.76 -36.80
N SER A 2 -14.19 -11.51 -37.00
CA SER A 2 -13.40 -10.76 -36.01
C SER A 2 -14.29 -10.38 -34.83
N GLU A 3 -14.05 -10.97 -33.65
CA GLU A 3 -14.76 -10.55 -32.43
C GLU A 3 -14.47 -9.08 -32.15
N ILE A 4 -15.54 -8.30 -31.93
CA ILE A 4 -15.46 -6.91 -31.50
C ILE A 4 -14.75 -6.90 -30.14
N ARG A 5 -13.53 -6.34 -30.10
CA ARG A 5 -12.79 -6.19 -28.85
C ARG A 5 -13.57 -5.31 -27.87
N LYS A 6 -14.10 -5.93 -26.80
CA LYS A 6 -14.69 -5.20 -25.67
C LYS A 6 -13.63 -4.24 -25.10
N LYS A 7 -13.96 -2.94 -25.06
CA LYS A 7 -13.15 -1.94 -24.36
C LYS A 7 -13.63 -1.84 -22.92
N TYR A 8 -12.69 -1.98 -21.99
CA TYR A 8 -12.90 -1.72 -20.57
C TYR A 8 -12.23 -0.39 -20.21
N ASP A 9 -12.85 0.38 -19.34
CA ASP A 9 -12.25 1.60 -18.79
C ASP A 9 -11.04 1.25 -17.89
N GLU A 10 -10.21 2.24 -17.57
CA GLU A 10 -9.00 2.03 -16.78
C GLU A 10 -9.28 1.75 -15.30
N GLU A 11 -10.40 2.25 -14.76
CA GLU A 11 -10.76 2.10 -13.36
C GLU A 11 -11.23 0.66 -13.07
N PHE A 12 -12.07 0.12 -13.95
CA PHE A 12 -12.48 -1.27 -13.98
C PHE A 12 -11.28 -2.21 -14.02
N LYS A 13 -10.29 -1.94 -14.88
CA LYS A 13 -9.08 -2.77 -14.96
C LYS A 13 -8.29 -2.78 -13.65
N LYS A 14 -8.09 -1.61 -13.04
CA LYS A 14 -7.37 -1.49 -11.76
C LYS A 14 -8.15 -2.19 -10.63
N ASN A 15 -9.47 -2.02 -10.58
CA ASN A 15 -10.32 -2.66 -9.58
C ASN A 15 -10.37 -4.18 -9.77
N ALA A 16 -10.43 -4.68 -11.00
CA ALA A 16 -10.33 -6.10 -11.31
C ALA A 16 -9.01 -6.71 -10.82
N VAL A 17 -7.89 -6.00 -11.03
CA VAL A 17 -6.57 -6.42 -10.53
C VAL A 17 -6.55 -6.44 -8.99
N LYS A 18 -7.00 -5.37 -8.33
CA LYS A 18 -7.09 -5.33 -6.85
C LYS A 18 -7.94 -6.47 -6.30
N LEU A 19 -9.12 -6.67 -6.85
CA LEU A 19 -10.04 -7.75 -6.45
C LEU A 19 -9.37 -9.12 -6.63
N SER A 20 -8.66 -9.33 -7.74
CA SER A 20 -7.97 -10.59 -8.00
C SER A 20 -6.83 -10.88 -7.02
N HIS A 21 -6.26 -9.87 -6.35
CA HIS A 21 -5.22 -10.04 -5.32
C HIS A 21 -5.80 -10.16 -3.91
N ALA A 22 -6.92 -9.48 -3.63
CA ALA A 22 -7.56 -9.48 -2.31
C ALA A 22 -8.50 -10.69 -2.09
N SER A 23 -9.02 -11.27 -3.16
CA SER A 23 -9.94 -12.41 -3.09
C SER A 23 -9.20 -13.70 -2.71
N PRO A 24 -9.77 -14.56 -1.84
CA PRO A 24 -9.26 -15.91 -1.58
C PRO A 24 -9.52 -16.88 -2.75
N ARG A 25 -10.27 -16.45 -3.76
CA ARG A 25 -10.66 -17.23 -4.94
C ARG A 25 -9.60 -17.18 -6.04
N SER A 26 -9.59 -18.18 -6.91
CA SER A 26 -8.62 -18.25 -8.00
C SER A 26 -8.82 -17.12 -9.02
N VAL A 27 -7.76 -16.76 -9.76
CA VAL A 27 -7.82 -15.73 -10.82
C VAL A 27 -8.88 -16.07 -11.86
N ARG A 28 -9.05 -17.36 -12.18
CA ARG A 28 -10.10 -17.86 -13.06
C ARG A 28 -11.51 -17.55 -12.55
N GLN A 29 -11.80 -17.85 -11.29
CA GLN A 29 -13.10 -17.58 -10.69
C GLN A 29 -13.41 -16.08 -10.67
N VAL A 30 -12.41 -15.25 -10.34
CA VAL A 30 -12.56 -13.79 -10.37
C VAL A 30 -12.80 -13.29 -11.79
N ALA A 31 -12.15 -13.87 -12.80
CA ALA A 31 -12.38 -13.51 -14.20
C ALA A 31 -13.79 -13.90 -14.68
N GLU A 32 -14.27 -15.09 -14.29
CA GLU A 32 -15.63 -15.57 -14.59
C GLU A 32 -16.68 -14.64 -13.96
N ASP A 33 -16.53 -14.27 -12.69
CA ASP A 33 -17.41 -13.31 -12.00
C ASP A 33 -17.47 -11.94 -12.69
N LEU A 34 -16.32 -11.47 -13.17
CA LEU A 34 -16.19 -10.19 -13.86
C LEU A 34 -16.62 -10.25 -15.34
N GLY A 35 -16.96 -11.44 -15.84
CA GLY A 35 -17.32 -11.65 -17.26
C GLY A 35 -16.16 -11.38 -18.24
N ILE A 36 -14.91 -11.53 -17.78
CA ILE A 36 -13.70 -11.31 -18.57
C ILE A 36 -12.93 -12.61 -18.76
N SER A 37 -12.03 -12.66 -19.74
CA SER A 37 -11.16 -13.82 -19.89
C SER A 37 -10.04 -13.81 -18.84
N GLU A 38 -9.71 -15.00 -18.33
CA GLU A 38 -8.63 -15.19 -17.36
C GLU A 38 -7.29 -14.62 -17.87
N GLY A 39 -6.95 -14.90 -19.13
CA GLY A 39 -5.73 -14.37 -19.76
C GLY A 39 -5.69 -12.84 -19.85
N LEU A 40 -6.85 -12.17 -19.96
CA LEU A 40 -6.92 -10.71 -19.92
C LEU A 40 -6.64 -10.18 -18.52
N LEU A 41 -7.19 -10.83 -17.50
CA LEU A 41 -6.94 -10.48 -16.10
C LEU A 41 -5.46 -10.67 -15.72
N TYR A 42 -4.80 -11.73 -16.21
CA TYR A 42 -3.34 -11.89 -16.04
C TYR A 42 -2.54 -10.77 -16.70
N ARG A 43 -2.89 -10.37 -17.93
CA ARG A 43 -2.24 -9.23 -18.59
C ARG A 43 -2.44 -7.94 -17.83
N TRP A 44 -3.63 -7.71 -17.28
CA TRP A 44 -3.89 -6.55 -16.45
C TRP A 44 -3.11 -6.61 -15.15
N ARG A 45 -3.03 -7.76 -14.48
CA ARG A 45 -2.13 -7.94 -13.33
C ARG A 45 -0.73 -7.49 -13.69
N GLN A 46 -0.09 -8.09 -14.69
CA GLN A 46 1.25 -7.67 -15.13
C GLN A 46 1.35 -6.17 -15.42
N LYS A 47 0.41 -5.60 -16.19
CA LYS A 47 0.45 -4.19 -16.58
C LYS A 47 0.26 -3.23 -15.39
N TYR A 48 -0.64 -3.55 -14.48
CA TYR A 48 -1.01 -2.66 -13.36
C TYR A 48 -0.28 -3.02 -12.05
N THR A 49 0.51 -4.09 -12.02
CA THR A 49 1.21 -4.57 -10.82
C THR A 49 2.74 -4.53 -10.93
N ALA A 50 3.34 -4.30 -12.12
CA ALA A 50 4.77 -4.58 -12.32
C ALA A 50 5.78 -3.44 -12.05
N GLU A 51 5.46 -2.15 -12.11
CA GLU A 51 6.53 -1.11 -11.95
C GLU A 51 6.20 0.02 -10.97
N GLY A 52 4.92 0.38 -10.80
CA GLY A 52 4.54 1.48 -9.90
C GLY A 52 4.48 1.09 -8.43
N ASP A 53 3.90 -0.07 -8.10
CA ASP A 53 3.54 -0.40 -6.71
C ASP A 53 4.67 -1.06 -5.91
N LYS A 54 5.56 -1.85 -6.52
CA LYS A 54 6.70 -2.42 -5.78
C LYS A 54 7.71 -1.36 -5.35
N SER A 55 7.98 -0.38 -6.23
CA SER A 55 8.85 0.75 -5.93
C SER A 55 8.22 1.63 -4.85
N ARG A 56 6.94 2.02 -5.01
CA ARG A 56 6.24 2.85 -4.02
C ARG A 56 6.10 2.18 -2.67
N TYR A 57 5.82 0.87 -2.62
CA TYR A 57 5.71 0.16 -1.34
C TYR A 57 7.06 0.05 -0.63
N ALA A 58 8.13 -0.24 -1.37
CA ALA A 58 9.49 -0.26 -0.82
C ALA A 58 9.92 1.13 -0.31
N THR A 59 9.66 2.19 -1.08
CA THR A 59 9.93 3.58 -0.66
C THR A 59 9.09 3.97 0.55
N LEU A 60 7.80 3.63 0.58
CA LEU A 60 6.93 3.90 1.74
C LEU A 60 7.39 3.15 2.99
N GLU A 61 7.91 1.93 2.85
CA GLU A 61 8.42 1.14 3.96
C GLU A 61 9.73 1.73 4.52
N GLU A 62 10.64 2.19 3.66
CA GLU A 62 11.84 2.93 4.06
C GLU A 62 11.50 4.25 4.75
N GLU A 63 10.58 5.03 4.19
CA GLU A 63 10.08 6.27 4.80
C GLU A 63 9.42 6.01 6.16
N ASN A 64 8.60 4.95 6.27
CA ASN A 64 7.95 4.61 7.54
C ASN A 64 8.99 4.23 8.62
N LYS A 65 10.04 3.52 8.23
CA LYS A 65 11.14 3.16 9.12
C LYS A 65 11.92 4.39 9.58
N ALA A 66 12.20 5.33 8.67
CA ALA A 66 12.85 6.59 9.01
C ALA A 66 12.00 7.42 9.98
N LEU A 67 10.72 7.61 9.67
CA LEU A 67 9.78 8.34 10.52
C LEU A 67 9.61 7.72 11.91
N ARG A 68 9.57 6.38 12.00
CA ARG A 68 9.52 5.68 13.30
C ARG A 68 10.77 5.94 14.14
N ARG A 69 11.94 6.05 13.51
CA ARG A 69 13.19 6.35 14.18
C ARG A 69 13.20 7.78 14.70
N GLU A 70 12.84 8.75 13.86
CA GLU A 70 12.72 10.17 14.26
C GLU A 70 11.71 10.34 15.40
N LEU A 71 10.56 9.66 15.32
CA LEU A 71 9.55 9.68 16.38
C LEU A 71 10.10 9.12 17.70
N ALA A 72 10.91 8.06 17.65
CA ALA A 72 11.52 7.48 18.84
C ALA A 72 12.55 8.44 19.47
N GLU A 73 13.40 9.06 18.64
CA GLU A 73 14.39 10.05 19.08
C GLU A 73 13.71 11.27 19.72
N ALA A 74 12.70 11.85 19.06
CA ALA A 74 11.94 12.98 19.58
C ALA A 74 11.22 12.67 20.91
N ARG A 75 10.72 11.45 21.09
CA ARG A 75 10.10 11.01 22.35
C ARG A 75 11.12 10.95 23.49
N ILE A 76 12.33 10.46 23.22
CA ILE A 76 13.41 10.41 24.21
C ILE A 76 13.79 11.82 24.66
N GLU A 77 13.96 12.75 23.71
CA GLU A 77 14.26 14.15 24.00
C GLU A 77 13.15 14.81 24.84
N ALA A 78 11.89 14.61 24.46
CA ALA A 78 10.75 15.13 25.19
C ALA A 78 10.69 14.60 26.64
N ASP A 79 11.01 13.32 26.85
CA ASP A 79 11.04 12.72 28.18
C ASP A 79 12.22 13.22 29.02
N MET A 80 13.39 13.47 28.41
CA MET A 80 14.52 14.09 29.11
C MET A 80 14.18 15.52 29.56
N LEU A 81 13.57 16.33 28.68
CA LEU A 81 13.16 17.69 29.01
C LEU A 81 12.12 17.71 30.12
N LYS A 82 11.12 16.81 30.09
CA LYS A 82 10.13 16.66 31.18
C LYS A 82 10.78 16.29 32.50
N LYS A 83 11.75 15.38 32.50
CA LYS A 83 12.49 15.00 33.72
C LYS A 83 13.31 16.17 34.25
N ALA A 84 13.96 16.93 33.38
CA ALA A 84 14.71 18.12 33.76
C ALA A 84 13.81 19.19 34.36
N THR A 85 12.68 19.52 33.72
CA THR A 85 11.72 20.51 34.25
C THR A 85 11.14 20.08 35.60
N ALA A 86 10.79 18.80 35.75
CA ALA A 86 10.34 18.26 37.03
C ALA A 86 11.42 18.36 38.13
N TYR A 87 12.68 18.08 37.79
CA TYR A 87 13.80 18.23 38.72
C TYR A 87 13.96 19.69 39.16
N PHE A 88 13.99 20.64 38.23
CA PHE A 88 14.12 22.06 38.54
C PHE A 88 12.92 22.64 39.33
N ALA A 89 11.71 22.14 39.07
CA ALA A 89 10.51 22.51 39.83
C ALA A 89 10.54 22.01 41.28
N ASN A 90 11.16 20.86 41.54
CA ASN A 90 11.34 20.33 42.89
C ASN A 90 12.50 20.99 43.65
N LEU A 91 13.47 21.60 42.95
CA LEU A 91 14.62 22.26 43.55
C LEU A 91 14.31 23.67 44.12
N HIS A 92 13.19 24.27 43.71
CA HIS A 92 12.76 25.62 44.12
C HIS A 92 11.58 25.61 45.13
N LYS A 93 11.33 24.47 45.78
CA LYS A 93 10.48 24.36 46.97
C LYS A 93 11.33 24.24 48.21
#